data_AF-A0A956P433-F1
#
_entry.id   AF-A0A956P433-F1
#
_cell.length_a   1.000
_cell.length_b   1.000
_cell.length_c   1.000
_cell.angle_alpha   90.00
_cell.angle_beta   90.00
_cell.angle_gamma   90.00
#
_symmetry.space_group_name_H-M   'P 1'
#
loop_
_entity.id
_entity.type
_entity.pdbx_description
1 polymer ?
#
loop_
_entity_poly.entity_id
_entity_poly.type
_entity_poly.pdbx_seq_one_letter_code
_entity_poly.pdbx_strand_id
1 'polypeptide(L)'
;MKKSQRSTYRTKLYIGTFALLNFLSLTVDAQEKDNVVALATTCNNKATYNQIKIALTTDKSLAQKLAPVIAKNFVQFNQSRFCIKLIQKIVQIDNTHLQVLIKAAAQNILQTNPTILHFFTQYPTCKSFVQNALDDLSKNTQLPFDRMMTALAFNKIDGYASKLKLYSYASKLKKEKKSNYCQTEQHIINNFSFVVNNGCGTSTHQVYVEDPRLQNMIHCIIAKEKELQDKYYTFIHGQRWKYQFIEDWFAWLWEQKHKKKLDDFLFLHVRTFCSDISILQEESDLRKKILKNGRTSEEVRQRMLFMNYAFFANTNTYGSCSASYISNNSNNGTIHITPCEVFVLHNYEFIYKQFEKELIELQKLHASLSKYGNTLLIAIPKKTADHSVLCAKGGGLPHDPIAINGYKKPTNKLSLVMNALQRDASTVTDSDRIEFCLSMTMDTYGGLNPSSGIKIFQFNTVDQSVWRIYQEKNNALKEKIAHAIKEYELKEQSKQNMPQQIHEKPKDQTIWHKIQKVLKTHFKIGV
;
A
#
# COMPACT_ATOMS: atom_id res chain seq x y z
N MET A 1 -30.76 17.11 37.90
CA MET A 1 -31.90 16.18 37.66
C MET A 1 -33.16 16.75 38.28
N LYS A 2 -34.21 16.94 37.47
CA LYS A 2 -35.53 17.39 37.96
C LYS A 2 -36.15 16.30 38.88
N LYS A 3 -37.04 16.69 39.81
CA LYS A 3 -37.66 15.78 40.82
C LYS A 3 -38.29 14.52 40.18
N SER A 4 -38.89 14.62 38.99
CA SER A 4 -39.48 13.49 38.25
C SER A 4 -38.45 12.46 37.75
N GLN A 5 -37.25 12.92 37.37
CA GLN A 5 -36.15 12.03 36.97
C GLN A 5 -35.54 11.30 38.17
N ARG A 6 -35.59 11.89 39.39
CA ARG A 6 -35.12 11.21 40.62
C ARG A 6 -36.07 10.11 41.09
N SER A 7 -37.37 10.29 40.91
CA SER A 7 -38.40 9.28 41.21
C SER A 7 -38.26 8.05 40.31
N THR A 8 -38.28 8.27 38.99
CA THR A 8 -38.13 7.21 37.98
C THR A 8 -36.80 6.46 38.11
N TYR A 9 -35.73 7.17 38.48
CA TYR A 9 -34.40 6.58 38.70
C TYR A 9 -34.34 5.71 39.97
N ARG A 10 -34.98 6.15 41.07
CA ARG A 10 -35.08 5.34 42.29
C ARG A 10 -35.86 4.06 42.02
N THR A 11 -37.01 4.15 41.35
CA THR A 11 -37.85 2.98 41.03
C THR A 11 -37.11 1.94 40.19
N LYS A 12 -36.33 2.36 39.18
CA LYS A 12 -35.51 1.43 38.36
C LYS A 12 -34.37 0.77 39.14
N LEU A 13 -33.75 1.49 40.09
CA LEU A 13 -32.72 0.93 40.97
C LEU A 13 -33.32 -0.10 41.95
N TYR A 14 -34.53 0.17 42.45
CA TYR A 14 -35.28 -0.73 43.34
C TYR A 14 -35.66 -2.03 42.63
N ILE A 15 -36.20 -1.95 41.41
CA ILE A 15 -36.59 -3.13 40.62
C ILE A 15 -35.38 -4.01 40.29
N GLY A 16 -34.24 -3.41 39.90
CA GLY A 16 -33.02 -4.16 39.57
C GLY A 16 -32.38 -4.84 40.78
N THR A 17 -32.41 -4.21 41.96
CA THR A 17 -31.86 -4.79 43.19
C THR A 17 -32.75 -5.91 43.74
N PHE A 18 -34.08 -5.73 43.67
CA PHE A 18 -35.07 -6.72 44.10
C PHE A 18 -35.07 -7.97 43.20
N ALA A 19 -34.91 -7.80 41.88
CA ALA A 19 -34.80 -8.90 40.93
C ALA A 19 -33.52 -9.73 41.12
N LEU A 20 -32.39 -9.06 41.39
CA LEU A 20 -31.11 -9.73 41.65
C LEU A 20 -31.15 -10.55 42.94
N LEU A 21 -31.80 -10.03 43.98
CA LEU A 21 -31.89 -10.70 45.29
C LEU A 21 -32.88 -11.88 45.29
N ASN A 22 -34.02 -11.76 44.62
CA ASN A 22 -34.96 -12.89 44.43
C ASN A 22 -34.36 -14.00 43.55
N PHE A 23 -33.47 -13.67 42.62
CA PHE A 23 -32.82 -14.68 41.80
C PHE A 23 -31.70 -15.40 42.56
N LEU A 24 -30.99 -14.68 43.43
CA LEU A 24 -30.00 -15.28 44.33
C LEU A 24 -30.67 -16.23 45.35
N SER A 25 -31.83 -15.89 45.92
CA SER A 25 -32.54 -16.79 46.84
C SER A 25 -33.09 -18.07 46.19
N LEU A 26 -33.12 -18.15 44.85
CA LEU A 26 -33.53 -19.32 44.09
C LEU A 26 -32.37 -20.24 43.69
N THR A 27 -31.11 -19.83 43.90
CA THR A 27 -29.92 -20.51 43.34
C THR A 27 -28.89 -20.95 44.38
N VAL A 28 -29.08 -20.63 45.65
CA VAL A 28 -28.28 -21.14 46.78
C VAL A 28 -29.03 -22.21 47.57
N ASP A 29 -28.30 -23.06 48.31
CA ASP A 29 -28.88 -24.15 49.09
C ASP A 29 -29.84 -23.65 50.19
N ALA A 30 -30.63 -24.57 50.76
CA ALA A 30 -31.68 -24.22 51.72
C ALA A 30 -31.17 -23.54 53.00
N GLN A 31 -29.93 -23.81 53.44
CA GLN A 31 -29.33 -23.22 54.62
C GLN A 31 -28.71 -21.84 54.34
N GLU A 32 -28.29 -21.58 53.10
CA GLU A 32 -27.80 -20.29 52.62
C GLU A 32 -28.94 -19.35 52.14
N LYS A 33 -30.10 -19.93 51.79
CA LYS A 33 -31.31 -19.19 51.37
C LYS A 33 -31.84 -18.26 52.45
N ASP A 34 -31.85 -18.68 53.71
CA ASP A 34 -32.32 -17.84 54.82
C ASP A 34 -31.38 -16.65 55.07
N ASN A 35 -30.08 -16.83 54.84
CA ASN A 35 -29.10 -15.74 54.95
C ASN A 35 -29.22 -14.73 53.80
N VAL A 36 -29.47 -15.20 52.57
CA VAL A 36 -29.69 -14.34 51.40
C VAL A 36 -31.05 -13.65 51.45
N VAL A 37 -32.10 -14.33 51.93
CA VAL A 37 -33.43 -13.76 52.15
C VAL A 37 -33.38 -12.72 53.28
N ALA A 38 -32.71 -13.00 54.41
CA ALA A 38 -32.50 -12.04 55.50
C ALA A 38 -31.73 -10.79 55.03
N LEU A 39 -30.69 -10.96 54.20
CA LEU A 39 -29.97 -9.88 53.52
C LEU A 39 -30.91 -9.06 52.61
N ALA A 40 -31.77 -9.75 51.85
CA ALA A 40 -32.66 -9.12 50.88
C ALA A 40 -33.77 -8.29 51.55
N THR A 41 -34.34 -8.76 52.65
CA THR A 41 -35.37 -8.04 53.41
C THR A 41 -34.82 -6.82 54.17
N THR A 42 -33.52 -6.75 54.46
CA THR A 42 -32.88 -5.62 55.17
C THR A 42 -32.18 -4.60 54.25
N CYS A 43 -32.19 -4.81 52.94
CA CYS A 43 -31.57 -3.93 51.94
C CYS A 43 -32.38 -2.65 51.62
N ASN A 44 -32.73 -1.87 52.65
CA ASN A 44 -33.22 -0.49 52.49
C ASN A 44 -32.38 0.54 53.27
N ASN A 45 -31.24 0.15 53.88
CA ASN A 45 -30.39 1.04 54.67
C ASN A 45 -28.89 0.89 54.33
N LYS A 46 -28.18 2.03 54.29
CA LYS A 46 -26.72 2.20 54.19
C LYS A 46 -25.91 1.34 55.18
N ALA A 47 -26.49 0.96 56.31
CA ALA A 47 -25.89 0.04 57.29
C ALA A 47 -25.66 -1.37 56.71
N THR A 48 -26.60 -1.92 55.96
CA THR A 48 -26.53 -3.26 55.35
C THR A 48 -25.50 -3.31 54.22
N TYR A 49 -25.38 -2.23 53.43
CA TYR A 49 -24.27 -2.06 52.46
C TYR A 49 -22.89 -2.15 53.14
N ASN A 50 -22.76 -1.56 54.33
CA ASN A 50 -21.52 -1.65 55.10
C ASN A 50 -21.30 -3.05 55.68
N GLN A 51 -22.35 -3.80 56.03
CA GLN A 51 -22.22 -5.19 56.49
C GLN A 51 -21.83 -6.16 55.36
N ILE A 52 -22.42 -6.04 54.16
CA ILE A 52 -21.98 -6.81 52.98
C ILE A 52 -20.54 -6.46 52.61
N LYS A 53 -20.20 -5.17 52.68
CA LYS A 53 -18.83 -4.70 52.49
C LYS A 53 -17.87 -5.34 53.51
N ILE A 54 -18.24 -5.35 54.79
CA ILE A 54 -17.45 -5.97 55.87
C ILE A 54 -17.30 -7.47 55.60
N ALA A 55 -18.40 -8.20 55.35
CA ALA A 55 -18.38 -9.64 55.08
C ALA A 55 -17.51 -10.02 53.87
N LEU A 56 -17.58 -9.27 52.76
CA LEU A 56 -16.71 -9.48 51.59
C LEU A 56 -15.24 -9.11 51.83
N THR A 57 -14.96 -8.23 52.81
CA THR A 57 -13.58 -7.89 53.21
C THR A 57 -13.00 -8.83 54.26
N THR A 58 -13.83 -9.50 55.07
CA THR A 58 -13.38 -10.33 56.20
C THR A 58 -13.48 -11.83 55.93
N ASP A 59 -14.38 -12.29 55.05
CA ASP A 59 -14.55 -13.71 54.73
C ASP A 59 -14.13 -14.01 53.28
N LYS A 60 -12.92 -14.57 53.16
CA LYS A 60 -12.28 -14.95 51.91
C LYS A 60 -13.03 -16.04 51.15
N SER A 61 -13.64 -16.98 51.85
CA SER A 61 -14.38 -18.11 51.26
C SER A 61 -15.67 -17.61 50.61
N LEU A 62 -16.39 -16.73 51.30
CA LEU A 62 -17.62 -16.13 50.80
C LEU A 62 -17.37 -15.24 49.57
N ALA A 63 -16.29 -14.45 49.57
CA ALA A 63 -15.91 -13.62 48.42
C ALA A 63 -15.58 -14.47 47.18
N GLN A 64 -14.88 -15.60 47.37
CA GLN A 64 -14.54 -16.53 46.28
C GLN A 64 -15.77 -17.24 45.71
N LYS A 65 -16.74 -17.61 46.56
CA LYS A 65 -18.01 -18.23 46.12
C LYS A 65 -18.93 -17.27 45.37
N LEU A 66 -18.98 -16.00 45.76
CA LEU A 66 -19.85 -15.00 45.13
C LEU A 66 -19.29 -14.39 43.84
N ALA A 67 -17.96 -14.41 43.65
CA ALA A 67 -17.29 -13.82 42.50
C ALA A 67 -17.79 -14.34 41.13
N PRO A 68 -17.95 -15.66 40.88
CA PRO A 68 -18.44 -16.18 39.60
C PRO A 68 -19.90 -15.78 39.33
N VAL A 69 -20.73 -15.72 40.38
CA VAL A 69 -22.15 -15.36 40.29
C VAL A 69 -22.30 -13.87 39.95
N ILE A 70 -21.49 -13.00 40.57
CA ILE A 70 -21.43 -11.58 40.25
C ILE A 70 -20.95 -11.38 38.81
N ALA A 71 -19.88 -12.08 38.39
CA ALA A 71 -19.31 -11.96 37.05
C ALA A 71 -20.28 -12.43 35.94
N LYS A 72 -20.97 -13.57 36.15
CA LYS A 72 -21.95 -14.12 35.20
C LYS A 72 -23.12 -13.17 34.97
N ASN A 73 -23.61 -12.52 36.02
CA ASN A 73 -24.77 -11.63 35.94
C ASN A 73 -24.40 -10.18 35.59
N PHE A 74 -23.13 -9.79 35.71
CA PHE A 74 -22.63 -8.46 35.31
C PHE A 74 -22.97 -8.13 33.84
N VAL A 75 -22.99 -9.15 32.98
CA VAL A 75 -23.34 -9.04 31.55
C VAL A 75 -24.80 -8.57 31.35
N GLN A 76 -25.73 -8.93 32.24
CA GLN A 76 -27.13 -8.49 32.19
C GLN A 76 -27.36 -7.09 32.78
N PHE A 77 -26.53 -6.64 33.73
CA PHE A 77 -26.71 -5.38 34.47
C PHE A 77 -25.84 -4.22 33.97
N ASN A 78 -25.45 -4.25 32.68
CA ASN A 78 -24.38 -3.48 32.03
C ASN A 78 -24.51 -1.93 32.03
N GLN A 79 -25.37 -1.35 32.88
CA GLN A 79 -25.53 0.11 33.06
C GLN A 79 -25.65 0.56 34.53
N SER A 80 -25.52 -0.36 35.49
CA SER A 80 -25.65 0.01 36.90
C SER A 80 -24.34 0.55 37.48
N ARG A 81 -24.31 1.84 37.84
CA ARG A 81 -23.22 2.47 38.62
C ARG A 81 -22.89 1.72 39.92
N PHE A 82 -23.80 0.90 40.44
CA PHE A 82 -23.59 0.06 41.62
C PHE A 82 -22.54 -1.04 41.36
N CYS A 83 -22.68 -1.78 40.25
CA CYS A 83 -21.76 -2.86 39.89
C CYS A 83 -20.35 -2.31 39.61
N ILE A 84 -20.26 -1.12 39.01
CA ILE A 84 -18.99 -0.42 38.76
C ILE A 84 -18.31 -0.02 40.07
N LYS A 85 -19.03 0.57 41.03
CA LYS A 85 -18.48 0.96 42.34
C LYS A 85 -18.10 -0.24 43.21
N LEU A 86 -18.82 -1.35 43.07
CA LEU A 86 -18.52 -2.60 43.78
C LEU A 86 -17.19 -3.20 43.28
N ILE A 87 -17.00 -3.28 41.95
CA ILE A 87 -15.73 -3.72 41.36
C ILE A 87 -14.57 -2.80 41.76
N GLN A 88 -14.76 -1.48 41.68
CA GLN A 88 -13.72 -0.52 42.08
C GLN A 88 -13.27 -0.70 43.53
N LYS A 89 -14.16 -1.15 44.43
CA LYS A 89 -13.79 -1.46 45.81
C LYS A 89 -13.22 -2.86 46.00
N ILE A 90 -13.70 -3.87 45.26
CA ILE A 90 -13.09 -5.23 45.25
C ILE A 90 -11.63 -5.15 44.77
N VAL A 91 -11.35 -4.31 43.77
CA VAL A 91 -9.99 -3.98 43.27
C VAL A 91 -9.08 -3.41 44.36
N GLN A 92 -9.65 -2.75 45.38
CA GLN A 92 -8.88 -2.15 46.48
C GLN A 92 -8.57 -3.14 47.62
N ILE A 93 -9.16 -4.35 47.63
CA ILE A 93 -9.16 -5.21 48.83
C ILE A 93 -8.03 -6.27 48.82
N ASP A 94 -7.60 -6.80 47.66
CA ASP A 94 -6.41 -7.67 47.53
C ASP A 94 -6.16 -8.01 46.04
N ASN A 95 -4.90 -7.94 45.59
CA ASN A 95 -4.48 -8.23 44.21
C ASN A 95 -4.74 -9.69 43.78
N THR A 96 -4.73 -10.64 44.72
CA THR A 96 -4.88 -12.06 44.42
C THR A 96 -6.32 -12.41 44.01
N HIS A 97 -7.31 -11.78 44.66
CA HIS A 97 -8.72 -11.96 44.35
C HIS A 97 -9.11 -11.26 43.05
N LEU A 98 -8.49 -10.12 42.75
CA LEU A 98 -8.65 -9.42 41.49
C LEU A 98 -8.21 -10.28 40.30
N GLN A 99 -7.13 -11.06 40.44
CA GLN A 99 -6.69 -11.98 39.39
C GLN A 99 -7.69 -13.09 39.10
N VAL A 100 -8.26 -13.73 40.12
CA VAL A 100 -9.27 -14.79 39.93
C VAL A 100 -10.53 -14.22 39.28
N LEU A 101 -10.96 -13.03 39.71
CA LEU A 101 -12.15 -12.37 39.19
C LEU A 101 -11.95 -11.85 37.76
N ILE A 102 -10.78 -11.27 37.44
CA ILE A 102 -10.40 -10.87 36.07
C ILE A 102 -10.24 -12.09 35.17
N LYS A 103 -9.67 -13.20 35.65
CA LYS A 103 -9.51 -14.42 34.85
C LYS A 103 -10.85 -15.08 34.53
N ALA A 104 -11.73 -15.22 35.53
CA ALA A 104 -13.09 -15.75 35.35
C ALA A 104 -13.97 -14.81 34.52
N ALA A 105 -13.85 -13.49 34.73
CA ALA A 105 -14.54 -12.49 33.95
C ALA A 105 -14.01 -12.45 32.51
N ALA A 106 -12.70 -12.43 32.27
CA ALA A 106 -12.12 -12.46 30.92
C ALA A 106 -12.56 -13.71 30.14
N GLN A 107 -12.55 -14.89 30.78
CA GLN A 107 -13.02 -16.13 30.15
C GLN A 107 -14.51 -16.08 29.76
N ASN A 108 -15.39 -15.53 30.60
CA ASN A 108 -16.82 -15.38 30.28
C ASN A 108 -17.10 -14.21 29.31
N ILE A 109 -16.44 -13.07 29.49
CA ILE A 109 -16.61 -11.82 28.73
C ILE A 109 -16.15 -12.00 27.28
N LEU A 110 -15.08 -12.76 27.04
CA LEU A 110 -14.62 -13.09 25.69
C LEU A 110 -15.61 -13.98 24.93
N GLN A 111 -16.48 -14.70 25.64
CA GLN A 111 -17.55 -15.49 25.03
C GLN A 111 -18.80 -14.66 24.73
N THR A 112 -19.04 -13.54 25.44
CA THR A 112 -20.34 -12.83 25.40
C THR A 112 -20.30 -11.33 25.04
N ASN A 113 -19.28 -10.53 25.41
CA ASN A 113 -19.24 -9.09 25.08
C ASN A 113 -17.83 -8.43 25.23
N PRO A 114 -17.11 -8.12 24.13
CA PRO A 114 -15.76 -7.55 24.16
C PRO A 114 -15.62 -6.16 24.85
N THR A 115 -16.71 -5.41 24.99
CA THR A 115 -16.70 -4.02 25.49
C THR A 115 -16.26 -3.91 26.95
N ILE A 116 -16.45 -4.97 27.75
CA ILE A 116 -16.08 -4.98 29.18
C ILE A 116 -14.57 -5.12 29.35
N LEU A 117 -13.85 -5.76 28.41
CA LEU A 117 -12.38 -5.82 28.43
C LEU A 117 -11.75 -4.44 28.30
N HIS A 118 -12.30 -3.60 27.42
CA HIS A 118 -11.86 -2.22 27.24
C HIS A 118 -11.97 -1.42 28.55
N PHE A 119 -13.07 -1.59 29.31
CA PHE A 119 -13.26 -0.94 30.61
C PHE A 119 -12.14 -1.28 31.60
N PHE A 120 -11.72 -2.55 31.69
CA PHE A 120 -10.62 -2.95 32.57
C PHE A 120 -9.27 -2.38 32.12
N THR A 121 -9.03 -2.20 30.81
CA THR A 121 -7.78 -1.60 30.31
C THR A 121 -7.62 -0.11 30.61
N GLN A 122 -8.69 0.59 30.98
CA GLN A 122 -8.61 2.00 31.41
C GLN A 122 -7.99 2.17 32.81
N TYR A 123 -7.82 1.08 33.56
CA TYR A 123 -7.18 1.08 34.87
C TYR A 123 -5.75 0.53 34.77
N PRO A 124 -4.70 1.32 35.09
CA PRO A 124 -3.30 0.91 34.93
C PRO A 124 -2.94 -0.41 35.63
N THR A 125 -3.50 -0.64 36.82
CA THR A 125 -3.29 -1.88 37.59
C THR A 125 -3.93 -3.11 36.96
N CYS A 126 -4.99 -2.94 36.17
CA CYS A 126 -5.67 -4.04 35.48
C CYS A 126 -5.06 -4.34 34.11
N LYS A 127 -4.29 -3.40 33.53
CA LYS A 127 -3.73 -3.53 32.17
C LYS A 127 -2.75 -4.70 32.06
N SER A 128 -1.84 -4.87 33.03
CA SER A 128 -0.91 -6.01 33.07
C SER A 128 -1.65 -7.34 33.28
N PHE A 129 -2.73 -7.35 34.06
CA PHE A 129 -3.54 -8.56 34.27
C PHE A 129 -4.37 -8.95 33.05
N VAL A 130 -4.95 -7.97 32.34
CA VAL A 130 -5.64 -8.22 31.07
C VAL A 130 -4.65 -8.74 30.03
N GLN A 131 -3.44 -8.18 29.97
CA GLN A 131 -2.39 -8.66 29.07
C GLN A 131 -1.98 -10.10 29.40
N ASN A 132 -1.67 -10.40 30.66
CA ASN A 132 -1.29 -11.75 31.08
C ASN A 132 -2.42 -12.77 30.86
N ALA A 133 -3.68 -12.39 31.07
CA ALA A 133 -4.82 -13.25 30.80
C ALA A 133 -4.99 -13.53 29.31
N LEU A 134 -4.79 -12.52 28.44
CA LEU A 134 -4.80 -12.68 26.99
C LEU A 134 -3.64 -13.56 26.50
N ASP A 135 -2.46 -13.39 27.09
CA ASP A 135 -1.27 -14.18 26.79
C ASP A 135 -1.46 -15.65 27.21
N ASP A 136 -2.00 -15.91 28.40
CA ASP A 136 -2.36 -17.26 28.86
C ASP A 136 -3.44 -17.91 27.99
N LEU A 137 -4.44 -17.14 27.54
CA LEU A 137 -5.50 -17.60 26.65
C LEU A 137 -4.99 -17.94 25.26
N SER A 138 -4.07 -17.13 24.71
CA SER A 138 -3.42 -17.39 23.43
C SER A 138 -2.63 -18.71 23.41
N LYS A 139 -2.16 -19.14 24.59
CA LYS A 139 -1.40 -20.37 24.77
C LYS A 139 -2.27 -21.62 24.98
N ASN A 140 -3.52 -21.47 25.43
CA ASN A 140 -4.30 -22.59 26.01
C ASN A 140 -5.74 -22.81 25.49
N THR A 141 -6.21 -22.20 24.39
CA THR A 141 -7.64 -22.40 23.99
C THR A 141 -7.91 -22.72 22.52
N GLN A 142 -8.81 -23.70 22.31
CA GLN A 142 -9.62 -23.98 21.11
C GLN A 142 -10.68 -22.87 20.86
N LEU A 143 -10.33 -21.60 21.04
CA LEU A 143 -11.24 -20.50 20.71
C LEU A 143 -11.23 -20.28 19.19
N PRO A 144 -12.38 -20.07 18.53
CA PRO A 144 -12.41 -19.66 17.13
C PRO A 144 -11.57 -18.39 16.98
N PHE A 145 -10.55 -18.46 16.12
CA PHE A 145 -9.54 -17.42 15.88
C PHE A 145 -10.16 -16.01 15.80
N ASP A 146 -11.32 -15.90 15.16
CA ASP A 146 -12.03 -14.63 14.94
C ASP A 146 -12.45 -13.93 16.26
N ARG A 147 -12.74 -14.69 17.34
CA ARG A 147 -13.10 -14.13 18.66
C ARG A 147 -11.89 -13.67 19.47
N MET A 148 -10.78 -14.41 19.42
CA MET A 148 -9.51 -13.98 20.01
C MET A 148 -9.01 -12.68 19.36
N MET A 149 -9.18 -12.58 18.04
CA MET A 149 -8.77 -11.41 17.25
C MET A 149 -9.67 -10.19 17.50
N THR A 150 -10.96 -10.40 17.77
CA THR A 150 -11.88 -9.31 18.16
C THR A 150 -11.49 -8.72 19.52
N ALA A 151 -11.10 -9.56 20.49
CA ALA A 151 -10.66 -9.09 21.80
C ALA A 151 -9.36 -8.27 21.76
N LEU A 152 -8.42 -8.65 20.90
CA LEU A 152 -7.17 -7.93 20.68
C LEU A 152 -7.39 -6.59 19.95
N ALA A 153 -8.39 -6.50 19.06
CA ALA A 153 -8.74 -5.27 18.35
C ALA A 153 -9.32 -4.18 19.27
N PHE A 154 -10.02 -4.54 20.34
CA PHE A 154 -10.69 -3.58 21.24
C PHE A 154 -9.75 -2.90 22.25
N ASN A 155 -8.53 -3.39 22.43
CA ASN A 155 -7.62 -2.91 23.48
C ASN A 155 -6.73 -1.71 23.10
N LYS A 156 -7.02 -0.99 22.00
CA LYS A 156 -6.36 0.28 21.60
C LYS A 156 -4.87 0.36 21.97
N ILE A 157 -4.10 -0.64 21.54
CA ILE A 157 -2.67 -0.46 21.37
C ILE A 157 -2.53 -0.04 19.92
N ASP A 158 -2.35 1.27 19.70
CA ASP A 158 -2.20 1.84 18.36
C ASP A 158 -1.13 1.05 17.57
N GLY A 159 -1.50 0.56 16.40
CA GLY A 159 -0.70 -0.35 15.57
C GLY A 159 -1.16 -1.82 15.53
N TYR A 160 -1.97 -2.31 16.48
CA TYR A 160 -2.49 -3.69 16.43
C TYR A 160 -3.75 -3.84 15.58
N ALA A 161 -4.68 -2.89 15.61
CA ALA A 161 -5.92 -2.94 14.84
C ALA A 161 -5.68 -3.05 13.32
N SER A 162 -4.63 -2.39 12.84
CA SER A 162 -4.18 -2.45 11.45
C SER A 162 -3.59 -3.82 11.10
N LYS A 163 -2.71 -4.37 11.95
CA LYS A 163 -2.22 -5.75 11.77
C LYS A 163 -3.38 -6.75 11.69
N LEU A 164 -4.41 -6.59 12.54
CA LEU A 164 -5.56 -7.52 12.62
C LEU A 164 -6.42 -7.57 11.34
N LYS A 165 -6.59 -6.46 10.61
CA LYS A 165 -7.33 -6.45 9.32
C LYS A 165 -6.59 -7.22 8.24
N LEU A 166 -5.28 -7.04 8.13
CA LEU A 166 -4.42 -7.83 7.24
C LEU A 166 -4.44 -9.31 7.63
N TYR A 167 -4.39 -9.64 8.93
CA TYR A 167 -4.49 -11.02 9.42
C TYR A 167 -5.82 -11.66 9.02
N SER A 168 -6.92 -10.94 9.18
CA SER A 168 -8.25 -11.41 8.75
C SER A 168 -8.29 -11.66 7.23
N TYR A 169 -7.73 -10.75 6.44
CA TYR A 169 -7.67 -10.89 4.99
C TYR A 169 -6.80 -12.08 4.54
N ALA A 170 -5.58 -12.21 5.03
CA ALA A 170 -4.70 -13.32 4.68
C ALA A 170 -5.20 -14.66 5.20
N SER A 171 -5.83 -14.70 6.39
CA SER A 171 -6.50 -15.90 6.91
C SER A 171 -7.68 -16.30 6.03
N LYS A 172 -8.48 -15.32 5.58
CA LYS A 172 -9.55 -15.56 4.59
C LYS A 172 -8.99 -16.13 3.29
N LEU A 173 -7.92 -15.54 2.75
CA LEU A 173 -7.25 -16.07 1.56
C LEU A 173 -6.75 -17.51 1.80
N LYS A 174 -6.05 -17.80 2.89
CA LYS A 174 -5.59 -19.17 3.21
C LYS A 174 -6.72 -20.19 3.30
N LYS A 175 -7.87 -19.80 3.87
CA LYS A 175 -9.05 -20.67 4.00
C LYS A 175 -9.72 -20.95 2.66
N GLU A 176 -9.71 -19.98 1.74
CA GLU A 176 -10.39 -20.11 0.45
C GLU A 176 -9.71 -21.10 -0.51
N LYS A 177 -8.44 -21.49 -0.30
CA LYS A 177 -7.67 -22.45 -1.12
C LYS A 177 -7.95 -22.34 -2.62
N LYS A 178 -8.09 -21.12 -3.14
CA LYS A 178 -8.40 -20.90 -4.55
C LYS A 178 -7.14 -21.14 -5.37
N SER A 179 -7.26 -21.90 -6.46
CA SER A 179 -6.17 -22.15 -7.42
C SER A 179 -5.82 -20.94 -8.30
N ASN A 180 -6.32 -19.74 -7.97
CA ASN A 180 -6.31 -18.58 -8.86
C ASN A 180 -5.95 -17.28 -8.15
N TYR A 181 -5.02 -17.34 -7.19
CA TYR A 181 -4.45 -16.13 -6.59
C TYR A 181 -3.50 -15.44 -7.57
N CYS A 182 -3.51 -14.11 -7.59
CA CYS A 182 -2.49 -13.35 -8.29
C CYS A 182 -1.18 -13.31 -7.48
N GLN A 183 -0.12 -12.75 -8.07
CA GLN A 183 1.20 -12.66 -7.44
C GLN A 183 1.18 -11.88 -6.12
N THR A 184 0.48 -10.74 -6.07
CA THR A 184 0.38 -9.93 -4.86
C THR A 184 -0.38 -10.67 -3.75
N GLU A 185 -1.47 -11.37 -4.07
CA GLU A 185 -2.18 -12.20 -3.09
C GLU A 185 -1.31 -13.35 -2.58
N GLN A 186 -0.60 -14.05 -3.47
CA GLN A 186 0.28 -15.16 -3.10
C GLN A 186 1.42 -14.70 -2.19
N HIS A 187 2.01 -13.53 -2.48
CA HIS A 187 3.02 -12.93 -1.61
C HIS A 187 2.45 -12.60 -0.22
N ILE A 188 1.28 -11.97 -0.15
CA ILE A 188 0.61 -11.67 1.13
C ILE A 188 0.35 -12.95 1.94
N ILE A 189 -0.09 -14.03 1.29
CA ILE A 189 -0.37 -15.32 1.94
C ILE A 189 0.92 -15.95 2.50
N ASN A 190 1.96 -16.01 1.68
CA ASN A 190 3.20 -16.73 1.97
C ASN A 190 4.11 -15.96 2.92
N ASN A 191 4.22 -14.66 2.73
CA ASN A 191 5.09 -13.78 3.51
C ASN A 191 4.32 -13.03 4.60
N PHE A 192 3.13 -13.50 5.00
CA PHE A 192 2.26 -12.75 5.91
C PHE A 192 2.94 -12.31 7.22
N SER A 193 3.58 -13.25 7.93
CA SER A 193 4.30 -12.96 9.17
C SER A 193 5.45 -12.00 8.92
N PHE A 194 6.08 -12.10 7.76
CA PHE A 194 7.17 -11.25 7.33
C PHE A 194 6.69 -9.82 7.03
N VAL A 195 5.65 -9.67 6.20
CA VAL A 195 5.00 -8.40 5.85
C VAL A 195 4.50 -7.69 7.12
N VAL A 196 3.88 -8.43 8.05
CA VAL A 196 3.31 -7.84 9.28
C VAL A 196 4.34 -7.56 10.38
N ASN A 197 5.40 -8.36 10.51
CA ASN A 197 6.35 -8.23 11.61
C ASN A 197 7.64 -7.49 11.23
N ASN A 198 8.09 -7.59 9.97
CA ASN A 198 9.39 -7.11 9.51
C ASN A 198 9.31 -6.11 8.35
N GLY A 199 8.15 -5.97 7.70
CA GLY A 199 8.03 -5.13 6.52
C GLY A 199 8.16 -3.65 6.84
N CYS A 200 9.02 -2.95 6.10
CA CYS A 200 9.11 -1.49 5.96
C CYS A 200 8.71 -0.73 7.22
N GLY A 201 9.66 -0.54 8.16
CA GLY A 201 9.52 0.12 9.47
C GLY A 201 8.10 0.51 9.87
N THR A 202 7.55 -0.13 10.92
CA THR A 202 6.21 0.01 11.55
C THR A 202 5.21 1.03 11.00
N SER A 203 5.61 2.27 10.69
CA SER A 203 4.82 3.30 10.01
C SER A 203 4.27 2.90 8.63
N THR A 204 5.03 2.24 7.73
CA THR A 204 4.57 2.02 6.35
C THR A 204 3.33 1.12 6.29
N HIS A 205 3.38 -0.01 7.00
CA HIS A 205 2.27 -0.96 7.07
C HIS A 205 1.03 -0.35 7.72
N GLN A 206 1.24 0.48 8.74
CA GLN A 206 0.17 1.20 9.39
C GLN A 206 -0.58 2.09 8.41
N VAL A 207 0.12 2.81 7.51
CA VAL A 207 -0.51 3.68 6.52
C VAL A 207 -1.47 2.91 5.59
N TYR A 208 -1.05 1.75 5.07
CA TYR A 208 -1.87 0.97 4.12
C TYR A 208 -3.15 0.41 4.74
N VAL A 209 -3.15 0.14 6.04
CA VAL A 209 -4.34 -0.38 6.70
C VAL A 209 -5.27 0.72 7.21
N GLU A 210 -4.73 1.91 7.45
CA GLU A 210 -5.50 3.02 7.97
C GLU A 210 -6.10 3.90 6.87
N ASP A 211 -5.47 4.00 5.70
CA ASP A 211 -5.97 4.82 4.59
C ASP A 211 -6.81 3.99 3.58
N PRO A 212 -8.14 4.21 3.49
CA PRO A 212 -9.00 3.50 2.54
C PRO A 212 -8.61 3.68 1.07
N ARG A 213 -7.94 4.79 0.72
CA ARG A 213 -7.55 5.07 -0.67
C ARG A 213 -6.42 4.16 -1.12
N LEU A 214 -5.45 3.90 -0.23
CA LEU A 214 -4.38 2.93 -0.49
C LEU A 214 -4.93 1.50 -0.59
N GLN A 215 -5.92 1.14 0.24
CA GLN A 215 -6.59 -0.16 0.14
C GLN A 215 -7.30 -0.32 -1.20
N ASN A 216 -8.05 0.71 -1.61
CA ASN A 216 -8.72 0.70 -2.91
C ASN A 216 -7.71 0.56 -4.06
N MET A 217 -6.60 1.29 -4.00
CA MET A 217 -5.52 1.17 -4.98
C MET A 217 -4.98 -0.27 -5.07
N ILE A 218 -4.71 -0.93 -3.93
CA ILE A 218 -4.27 -2.34 -3.89
C ILE A 218 -5.33 -3.26 -4.49
N HIS A 219 -6.61 -3.07 -4.18
CA HIS A 219 -7.68 -3.87 -4.76
C HIS A 219 -7.75 -3.70 -6.28
N CYS A 220 -7.59 -2.49 -6.80
CA CYS A 220 -7.53 -2.23 -8.24
C CYS A 220 -6.32 -2.92 -8.90
N ILE A 221 -5.15 -2.90 -8.25
CA ILE A 221 -3.95 -3.61 -8.71
C ILE A 221 -4.21 -5.12 -8.78
N ILE A 222 -4.72 -5.73 -7.70
CA ILE A 222 -5.02 -7.17 -7.65
C ILE A 222 -6.03 -7.56 -8.73
N ALA A 223 -7.08 -6.76 -8.93
CA ALA A 223 -8.06 -7.00 -9.98
C ALA A 223 -7.42 -6.98 -11.37
N LYS A 224 -6.52 -6.02 -11.62
CA LYS A 224 -5.83 -5.89 -12.90
C LYS A 224 -4.77 -6.97 -13.12
N GLU A 225 -4.06 -7.40 -12.07
CA GLU A 225 -3.16 -8.57 -12.13
C GLU A 225 -3.93 -9.82 -12.58
N LYS A 226 -5.11 -10.09 -11.99
CA LYS A 226 -5.97 -11.23 -12.36
C LYS A 226 -6.48 -11.13 -13.79
N GLU A 227 -6.84 -9.94 -14.27
CA GLU A 227 -7.26 -9.72 -15.66
C GLU A 227 -6.14 -10.10 -16.65
N LEU A 228 -4.87 -9.90 -16.29
CA LEU A 228 -3.73 -10.00 -17.19
C LEU A 228 -2.94 -11.31 -17.06
N GLN A 229 -3.10 -12.05 -15.96
CA GLN A 229 -2.24 -13.16 -15.57
C GLN A 229 -2.09 -14.28 -16.60
N ASP A 230 -3.08 -14.47 -17.49
CA ASP A 230 -3.03 -15.54 -18.49
C ASP A 230 -1.98 -15.24 -19.57
N LYS A 231 -1.93 -13.99 -20.03
CA LYS A 231 -1.13 -13.55 -21.17
C LYS A 231 0.16 -12.82 -20.77
N TYR A 232 0.20 -12.28 -19.55
CA TYR A 232 1.28 -11.41 -19.09
C TYR A 232 1.88 -11.90 -17.78
N TYR A 233 3.16 -11.60 -17.59
CA TYR A 233 3.73 -11.46 -16.25
C TYR A 233 3.56 -10.01 -15.81
N THR A 234 3.07 -9.80 -14.60
CA THR A 234 2.92 -8.48 -14.01
C THR A 234 4.09 -8.17 -13.07
N PHE A 235 4.41 -6.88 -12.98
CA PHE A 235 5.41 -6.34 -12.08
C PHE A 235 4.93 -5.01 -11.52
N ILE A 236 5.38 -4.65 -10.33
CA ILE A 236 5.01 -3.46 -9.59
C ILE A 236 6.22 -2.54 -9.47
N HIS A 237 6.06 -1.29 -9.88
CA HIS A 237 7.03 -0.22 -9.64
C HIS A 237 6.35 0.91 -8.87
N GLY A 238 6.89 1.27 -7.70
CA GLY A 238 6.47 2.45 -6.96
C GLY A 238 7.24 3.68 -7.43
N GLN A 239 6.53 4.78 -7.73
CA GLN A 239 7.17 6.02 -8.18
C GLN A 239 6.62 7.26 -7.47
N ARG A 240 7.37 8.37 -7.56
CA ARG A 240 6.93 9.65 -7.00
C ARG A 240 5.78 10.22 -7.81
N TRP A 241 4.81 10.79 -7.10
CA TRP A 241 3.62 11.41 -7.66
C TRP A 241 3.95 12.43 -8.75
N LYS A 242 5.00 13.24 -8.56
CA LYS A 242 5.39 14.28 -9.51
C LYS A 242 5.76 13.76 -10.90
N TYR A 243 6.14 12.48 -11.05
CA TYR A 243 6.54 11.92 -12.34
C TYR A 243 5.35 11.63 -13.24
N GLN A 244 4.20 11.27 -12.67
CA GLN A 244 3.00 11.04 -13.44
C GLN A 244 2.67 12.21 -14.37
N PHE A 245 2.76 13.44 -13.88
CA PHE A 245 2.52 14.63 -14.71
C PHE A 245 3.43 14.65 -15.95
N ILE A 246 4.73 14.43 -15.77
CA ILE A 246 5.71 14.47 -16.86
C ILE A 246 5.46 13.34 -17.87
N GLU A 247 5.19 12.14 -17.38
CA GLU A 247 4.93 10.95 -18.20
C GLU A 247 3.64 11.09 -19.02
N ASP A 248 2.57 11.60 -18.40
CA ASP A 248 1.27 11.82 -19.04
C ASP A 248 1.35 12.90 -20.14
N TRP A 249 2.14 13.95 -19.92
CA TRP A 249 2.37 14.99 -20.93
C TRP A 249 3.29 14.51 -22.05
N PHE A 250 4.32 13.72 -21.74
CA PHE A 250 5.17 13.12 -22.75
C PHE A 250 4.38 12.17 -23.65
N ALA A 251 3.60 11.25 -23.06
CA ALA A 251 2.76 10.32 -23.79
C ALA A 251 1.79 11.05 -24.71
N TRP A 252 1.09 12.07 -24.20
CA TRP A 252 0.15 12.85 -25.01
C TRP A 252 0.82 13.59 -26.18
N LEU A 253 1.97 14.24 -25.95
CA LEU A 253 2.71 14.91 -27.03
C LEU A 253 3.25 13.94 -28.06
N TRP A 254 3.66 12.74 -27.64
CA TRP A 254 4.05 11.67 -28.54
C TRP A 254 2.89 11.26 -29.45
N GLU A 255 1.69 11.08 -28.90
CA GLU A 255 0.49 10.79 -29.68
C GLU A 255 0.16 11.91 -30.67
N GLN A 256 0.33 13.17 -30.26
CA GLN A 256 0.13 14.33 -31.15
C GLN A 256 1.13 14.34 -32.31
N LYS A 257 2.41 14.04 -32.05
CA LYS A 257 3.46 14.05 -33.06
C LYS A 257 3.34 12.89 -34.04
N HIS A 258 3.06 11.69 -33.53
CA HIS A 258 3.02 10.46 -34.33
C HIS A 258 1.63 10.11 -34.87
N LYS A 259 0.59 10.86 -34.48
CA LYS A 259 -0.82 10.63 -34.83
C LYS A 259 -1.26 9.17 -34.55
N LYS A 260 -0.69 8.58 -33.50
CA LYS A 260 -0.92 7.19 -33.07
C LYS A 260 -1.23 7.19 -31.58
N LYS A 261 -2.30 6.51 -31.18
CA LYS A 261 -2.66 6.35 -29.76
C LYS A 261 -1.73 5.35 -29.07
N LEU A 262 -1.47 5.59 -27.80
CA LEU A 262 -0.75 4.69 -26.90
C LEU A 262 -1.77 3.87 -26.11
N ASP A 263 -1.97 2.62 -26.51
CA ASP A 263 -2.91 1.72 -25.83
C ASP A 263 -2.24 1.09 -24.60
N ASP A 264 -2.67 1.51 -23.40
CA ASP A 264 -2.14 1.03 -22.11
C ASP A 264 -0.61 1.14 -22.00
N PHE A 265 0.02 2.22 -22.50
CA PHE A 265 1.48 2.38 -22.49
C PHE A 265 1.90 3.77 -22.00
N LEU A 266 3.05 3.83 -21.31
CA LEU A 266 3.65 5.06 -20.82
C LEU A 266 5.16 5.05 -21.05
N PHE A 267 5.71 6.24 -21.30
CA PHE A 267 7.15 6.42 -21.43
C PHE A 267 7.76 6.69 -20.06
N LEU A 268 8.38 5.67 -19.47
CA LEU A 268 9.02 5.77 -18.15
C LEU A 268 10.47 6.26 -18.30
N HIS A 269 11.00 6.96 -17.28
CA HIS A 269 12.39 7.46 -17.26
C HIS A 269 12.75 8.35 -18.48
N VAL A 270 11.95 9.39 -18.74
CA VAL A 270 12.08 10.36 -19.85
C VAL A 270 13.37 11.22 -19.76
N ARG A 271 14.56 10.63 -19.79
CA ARG A 271 15.83 11.38 -19.68
C ARG A 271 16.62 11.46 -20.97
N THR A 272 16.53 10.45 -21.81
CA THR A 272 17.33 10.34 -23.04
C THR A 272 16.57 9.52 -24.07
N PHE A 273 15.58 10.13 -24.73
CA PHE A 273 14.98 9.52 -25.91
C PHE A 273 15.85 9.79 -27.13
N CYS A 274 16.41 8.73 -27.69
CA CYS A 274 16.87 8.74 -29.06
C CYS A 274 15.67 8.46 -29.96
N SER A 275 15.30 9.45 -30.78
CA SER A 275 14.20 9.32 -31.74
C SER A 275 14.63 8.80 -33.11
N ASP A 276 15.92 8.50 -33.30
CA ASP A 276 16.47 8.10 -34.59
C ASP A 276 16.43 6.57 -34.79
N ILE A 277 15.86 6.15 -35.92
CA ILE A 277 15.67 4.76 -36.34
C ILE A 277 17.01 4.08 -36.62
N SER A 278 18.06 4.86 -36.95
CA SER A 278 19.42 4.37 -37.15
C SER A 278 20.01 3.66 -35.90
N ILE A 279 19.40 3.88 -34.74
CA ILE A 279 19.90 3.44 -33.42
C ILE A 279 19.26 2.10 -33.00
N LEU A 280 18.31 1.52 -33.75
CA LEU A 280 17.62 0.29 -33.34
C LEU A 280 18.55 -0.91 -33.11
N GLN A 281 19.63 -1.03 -33.89
CA GLN A 281 20.62 -2.08 -33.69
C GLN A 281 21.41 -1.86 -32.39
N GLU A 282 21.83 -0.62 -32.13
CA GLU A 282 22.52 -0.24 -30.90
C GLU A 282 21.63 -0.45 -29.66
N GLU A 283 20.34 -0.11 -29.76
CA GLU A 283 19.35 -0.39 -28.71
C GLU A 283 19.22 -1.89 -28.44
N SER A 284 19.23 -2.71 -29.48
CA SER A 284 19.15 -4.16 -29.32
C SER A 284 20.40 -4.74 -28.67
N ASP A 285 21.58 -4.26 -29.05
CA ASP A 285 22.84 -4.71 -28.47
C ASP A 285 23.02 -4.21 -27.03
N LEU A 286 22.57 -2.99 -26.74
CA LEU A 286 22.46 -2.47 -25.38
C LEU A 286 21.51 -3.32 -24.53
N ARG A 287 20.33 -3.71 -25.04
CA ARG A 287 19.41 -4.60 -24.33
C ARG A 287 20.05 -5.94 -24.03
N LYS A 288 20.69 -6.58 -25.02
CA LYS A 288 21.41 -7.86 -24.80
C LYS A 288 22.51 -7.69 -23.75
N LYS A 289 23.23 -6.57 -23.75
CA LYS A 289 24.25 -6.24 -22.74
C LYS A 289 23.65 -6.12 -21.35
N ILE A 290 22.50 -5.43 -21.20
CA ILE A 290 21.76 -5.33 -19.93
C ILE A 290 21.34 -6.72 -19.45
N LEU A 291 20.73 -7.55 -20.29
CA LEU A 291 20.24 -8.87 -19.88
C LEU A 291 21.37 -9.84 -19.52
N LYS A 292 22.54 -9.69 -20.13
CA LYS A 292 23.70 -10.55 -19.86
C LYS A 292 24.50 -10.10 -18.64
N ASN A 293 24.76 -8.79 -18.54
CA ASN A 293 25.75 -8.24 -17.61
C ASN A 293 25.13 -7.35 -16.52
N GLY A 294 23.84 -7.01 -16.62
CA GLY A 294 23.17 -6.05 -15.76
C GLY A 294 23.83 -4.66 -15.82
N ARG A 295 23.89 -3.99 -14.68
CA ARG A 295 24.54 -2.68 -14.53
C ARG A 295 26.06 -2.78 -14.72
N THR A 296 26.55 -2.48 -15.92
CA THR A 296 27.99 -2.36 -16.20
C THR A 296 28.52 -0.93 -16.05
N SER A 297 27.64 0.07 -16.09
CA SER A 297 27.97 1.49 -15.95
C SER A 297 26.76 2.27 -15.42
N GLU A 298 26.96 3.53 -15.04
CA GLU A 298 25.84 4.40 -14.62
C GLU A 298 24.88 4.70 -15.78
N GLU A 299 25.41 4.88 -16.99
CA GLU A 299 24.60 5.03 -18.20
C GLU A 299 23.69 3.81 -18.41
N VAL A 300 24.23 2.59 -18.33
CA VAL A 300 23.45 1.35 -18.45
C VAL A 300 22.41 1.26 -17.33
N ARG A 301 22.75 1.65 -16.10
CA ARG A 301 21.79 1.70 -14.98
C ARG A 301 20.61 2.63 -15.26
N GLN A 302 20.84 3.76 -15.91
CA GLN A 302 19.75 4.68 -16.24
C GLN A 302 18.80 4.10 -17.29
N ARG A 303 19.25 3.10 -18.05
CA ARG A 303 18.48 2.30 -19.01
C ARG A 303 17.86 1.04 -18.41
N MET A 304 17.71 1.00 -17.08
CA MET A 304 17.07 -0.09 -16.34
C MET A 304 15.98 0.46 -15.42
N LEU A 305 14.81 -0.17 -15.48
CA LEU A 305 13.70 0.10 -14.56
C LEU A 305 13.56 -1.06 -13.58
N PHE A 306 13.67 -0.75 -12.29
CA PHE A 306 13.62 -1.70 -11.20
C PHE A 306 12.19 -1.94 -10.79
N MET A 307 11.79 -3.20 -10.69
CA MET A 307 10.42 -3.59 -10.40
C MET A 307 10.37 -4.85 -9.54
N ASN A 308 9.25 -5.00 -8.85
CA ASN A 308 8.95 -6.10 -7.95
C ASN A 308 7.90 -7.01 -8.57
N TYR A 309 7.94 -8.31 -8.29
CA TYR A 309 6.88 -9.21 -8.77
C TYR A 309 5.56 -9.07 -7.99
N ALA A 310 5.60 -8.47 -6.80
CA ALA A 310 4.42 -8.29 -5.94
C ALA A 310 4.50 -6.94 -5.22
N PHE A 311 3.35 -6.40 -4.83
CA PHE A 311 3.26 -5.07 -4.24
C PHE A 311 4.09 -4.89 -2.95
N PHE A 312 4.12 -5.92 -2.11
CA PHE A 312 4.84 -5.95 -0.84
C PHE A 312 6.18 -6.72 -0.91
N ALA A 313 6.71 -7.00 -2.10
CA ALA A 313 8.03 -7.64 -2.20
C ALA A 313 9.18 -6.67 -1.87
N ASN A 314 10.36 -7.22 -1.62
CA ASN A 314 11.58 -6.51 -1.23
C ASN A 314 11.43 -5.66 0.03
N THR A 315 10.56 -6.09 0.93
CA THR A 315 10.22 -5.40 2.18
C THR A 315 11.40 -5.21 3.15
N ASN A 316 12.41 -6.07 3.06
CA ASN A 316 13.67 -5.99 3.81
C ASN A 316 14.78 -5.17 3.15
N THR A 317 14.62 -4.87 1.87
CA THR A 317 15.66 -4.24 1.07
C THR A 317 15.35 -2.75 1.01
N TYR A 318 16.09 -1.97 1.79
CA TYR A 318 15.90 -0.52 1.83
C TYR A 318 16.06 0.09 0.43
N GLY A 319 15.06 0.87 0.00
CA GLY A 319 15.06 1.43 -1.35
C GLY A 319 14.78 0.41 -2.47
N SER A 320 14.07 -0.68 -2.16
CA SER A 320 13.61 -1.61 -3.19
C SER A 320 12.14 -1.98 -3.06
N CYS A 321 11.50 -1.71 -1.91
CA CYS A 321 10.07 -1.99 -1.71
C CYS A 321 9.17 -0.94 -2.38
N SER A 322 8.35 -1.38 -3.36
CA SER A 322 7.38 -0.52 -4.05
C SER A 322 6.42 0.15 -3.06
N ALA A 323 5.88 -0.61 -2.09
CA ALA A 323 4.96 -0.07 -1.10
C ALA A 323 5.58 1.07 -0.26
N SER A 324 6.87 0.97 0.07
CA SER A 324 7.57 2.02 0.82
C SER A 324 7.76 3.29 -0.01
N TYR A 325 8.07 3.16 -1.30
CA TYR A 325 8.19 4.31 -2.19
C TYR A 325 6.89 5.09 -2.34
N ILE A 326 5.78 4.36 -2.47
CA ILE A 326 4.46 4.96 -2.61
C ILE A 326 4.04 5.66 -1.32
N SER A 327 4.18 5.01 -0.16
CA SER A 327 3.76 5.60 1.12
C SER A 327 4.53 6.87 1.47
N ASN A 328 5.80 6.93 1.09
CA ASN A 328 6.70 8.04 1.38
C ASN A 328 6.80 9.06 0.24
N ASN A 329 6.09 8.83 -0.88
CA ASN A 329 6.20 9.63 -2.12
C ASN A 329 7.67 9.92 -2.49
N SER A 330 8.48 8.88 -2.42
CA SER A 330 9.93 8.94 -2.58
C SER A 330 10.38 8.03 -3.72
N ASN A 331 11.62 8.22 -4.15
CA ASN A 331 12.31 7.34 -5.06
C ASN A 331 13.80 7.36 -4.72
N ASN A 332 14.54 6.34 -5.16
CA ASN A 332 16.00 6.37 -5.08
C ASN A 332 16.56 6.98 -6.37
N GLY A 333 17.23 8.14 -6.22
CA GLY A 333 17.71 8.98 -7.31
C GLY A 333 16.71 10.07 -7.71
N THR A 334 17.17 11.25 -8.10
CA THR A 334 16.27 12.33 -8.54
C THR A 334 16.20 12.34 -10.05
N ILE A 335 15.01 12.12 -10.61
CA ILE A 335 14.70 12.51 -12.00
C ILE A 335 14.34 14.00 -12.00
N HIS A 336 15.15 14.80 -12.68
CA HIS A 336 14.94 16.21 -12.96
C HIS A 336 14.48 16.30 -14.41
N ILE A 337 13.17 16.32 -14.62
CA ILE A 337 12.56 16.62 -15.91
C ILE A 337 11.45 17.64 -15.62
N THR A 338 11.49 18.72 -16.37
CA THR A 338 10.54 19.82 -16.34
C THR A 338 9.56 19.66 -17.51
N PRO A 339 8.37 20.31 -17.43
CA PRO A 339 7.48 20.35 -18.58
C PRO A 339 8.15 20.93 -19.84
N CYS A 340 9.03 21.92 -19.70
CA CYS A 340 9.81 22.48 -20.81
C CYS A 340 10.59 21.39 -21.57
N GLU A 341 11.36 20.57 -20.86
CA GLU A 341 12.16 19.50 -21.46
C GLU A 341 11.30 18.49 -22.24
N VAL A 342 10.08 18.19 -21.78
CA VAL A 342 9.14 17.31 -22.51
C VAL A 342 8.77 17.90 -23.87
N PHE A 343 8.49 19.20 -23.94
CA PHE A 343 8.16 19.88 -25.19
C PHE A 343 9.38 20.02 -26.10
N VAL A 344 10.57 20.30 -25.54
CA VAL A 344 11.84 20.34 -26.28
C VAL A 344 12.10 19.00 -26.97
N LEU A 345 11.94 17.87 -26.26
CA LEU A 345 12.12 16.52 -26.82
C LEU A 345 11.18 16.23 -28.01
N HIS A 346 10.06 16.95 -28.11
CA HIS A 346 9.12 16.82 -29.22
C HIS A 346 9.29 17.89 -30.31
N ASN A 347 10.23 18.82 -30.17
CA ASN A 347 10.42 20.01 -31.02
C ASN A 347 9.27 21.03 -30.91
N TYR A 348 8.65 21.15 -29.73
CA TYR A 348 7.56 22.08 -29.44
C TYR A 348 7.92 23.14 -28.39
N GLU A 349 9.20 23.51 -28.26
CA GLU A 349 9.68 24.48 -27.26
C GLU A 349 8.94 25.84 -27.36
N PHE A 350 8.68 26.32 -28.58
CA PHE A 350 7.94 27.57 -28.77
C PHE A 350 6.51 27.50 -28.20
N ILE A 351 5.86 26.35 -28.35
CA ILE A 351 4.51 26.13 -27.84
C ILE A 351 4.53 26.07 -26.31
N TYR A 352 5.55 25.44 -25.70
CA TYR A 352 5.72 25.50 -24.26
C TYR A 352 5.78 26.95 -23.76
N LYS A 353 6.61 27.81 -24.39
CA LYS A 353 6.74 29.22 -23.99
C LYS A 353 5.40 29.97 -24.04
N GLN A 354 4.53 29.64 -24.99
CA GLN A 354 3.19 30.24 -25.10
C GLN A 354 2.27 29.86 -23.92
N PHE A 355 2.37 28.62 -23.41
CA PHE A 355 1.47 28.07 -22.38
C PHE A 355 2.17 27.80 -21.03
N GLU A 356 3.38 28.35 -20.83
CA GLU A 356 4.25 28.03 -19.68
C GLU A 356 3.56 28.25 -18.34
N LYS A 357 2.89 29.40 -18.19
CA LYS A 357 2.20 29.76 -16.95
C LYS A 357 1.10 28.74 -16.60
N GLU A 358 0.25 28.40 -17.56
CA GLU A 358 -0.85 27.45 -17.37
C GLU A 358 -0.33 26.03 -17.08
N LEU A 359 0.76 25.62 -17.72
CA LEU A 359 1.43 24.35 -17.44
C LEU A 359 2.01 24.29 -16.03
N ILE A 360 2.68 25.36 -15.57
CA ILE A 360 3.22 25.45 -14.21
C ILE A 360 2.08 25.41 -13.17
N GLU A 361 0.99 26.14 -13.41
CA GLU A 361 -0.18 26.13 -12.55
C GLU A 361 -0.83 24.74 -12.49
N LEU A 362 -0.97 24.06 -13.64
CA LEU A 362 -1.51 22.71 -13.72
C LEU A 362 -0.60 21.68 -13.04
N GLN A 363 0.73 21.83 -13.15
CA GLN A 363 1.70 20.97 -12.45
C GLN A 363 1.62 21.15 -10.93
N LYS A 364 1.48 22.40 -10.44
CA LYS A 364 1.27 22.69 -9.02
C LYS A 364 -0.04 22.08 -8.52
N LEU A 365 -1.11 22.20 -9.30
CA LEU A 365 -2.39 21.56 -8.99
C LEU A 365 -2.24 20.03 -8.93
N HIS A 366 -1.59 19.42 -9.92
CA HIS A 366 -1.33 17.98 -9.92
C HIS A 366 -0.58 17.57 -8.65
N ALA A 367 0.50 18.27 -8.30
CA ALA A 367 1.32 17.96 -7.13
C ALA A 367 0.55 17.98 -5.80
N SER A 368 -0.54 18.74 -5.68
CA SER A 368 -1.36 18.81 -4.46
C SER A 368 -2.43 17.71 -4.36
N LEU A 369 -2.71 16.96 -5.44
CA LEU A 369 -3.76 15.94 -5.49
C LEU A 369 -3.50 14.73 -4.58
N SER A 370 -2.23 14.42 -4.32
CA SER A 370 -1.84 13.27 -3.51
C SER A 370 -0.58 13.57 -2.70
N LYS A 371 -0.60 13.14 -1.44
CA LYS A 371 0.60 13.08 -0.58
C LYS A 371 1.40 11.79 -0.80
N TYR A 372 0.79 10.77 -1.40
CA TYR A 372 1.40 9.48 -1.72
C TYR A 372 1.95 9.49 -3.14
N GLY A 373 2.92 8.62 -3.41
CA GLY A 373 3.33 8.28 -4.77
C GLY A 373 2.23 7.54 -5.54
N ASN A 374 2.55 7.15 -6.76
CA ASN A 374 1.70 6.29 -7.58
C ASN A 374 2.38 4.95 -7.84
N THR A 375 1.55 3.96 -8.20
CA THR A 375 1.99 2.62 -8.54
C THR A 375 1.88 2.42 -10.04
N LEU A 376 2.90 1.81 -10.62
CA LEU A 376 2.86 1.28 -11.98
C LEU A 376 2.72 -0.23 -11.92
N LEU A 377 1.70 -0.76 -12.57
CA LEU A 377 1.60 -2.18 -12.91
C LEU A 377 2.10 -2.36 -14.34
N ILE A 378 3.24 -3.01 -14.48
CA ILE A 378 3.89 -3.26 -15.75
C ILE A 378 3.61 -4.70 -16.16
N ALA A 379 2.86 -4.89 -17.25
CA ALA A 379 2.48 -6.18 -17.76
C ALA A 379 3.32 -6.51 -19.00
N ILE A 380 4.11 -7.57 -18.91
CA ILE A 380 5.06 -7.99 -19.95
C ILE A 380 4.56 -9.29 -20.58
N PRO A 381 4.39 -9.38 -21.91
CA PRO A 381 3.88 -10.58 -22.55
C PRO A 381 4.75 -11.80 -22.19
N LYS A 382 4.13 -12.91 -21.75
CA LYS A 382 4.88 -14.11 -21.34
C LYS A 382 5.85 -14.61 -22.42
N LYS A 383 5.45 -14.49 -23.69
CA LYS A 383 6.24 -14.90 -24.86
C LYS A 383 7.53 -14.10 -25.08
N THR A 384 7.60 -12.87 -24.59
CA THR A 384 8.78 -11.98 -24.79
C THR A 384 9.49 -11.65 -23.49
N ALA A 385 8.97 -12.06 -22.34
CA ALA A 385 9.46 -11.60 -21.05
C ALA A 385 10.94 -11.95 -20.79
N ASP A 386 11.40 -13.15 -21.18
CA ASP A 386 12.82 -13.57 -21.09
C ASP A 386 13.76 -12.70 -21.96
N HIS A 387 13.21 -11.93 -22.93
CA HIS A 387 13.95 -10.99 -23.78
C HIS A 387 13.86 -9.54 -23.31
N SER A 388 13.06 -9.24 -22.29
CA SER A 388 12.81 -7.87 -21.83
C SER A 388 13.31 -7.63 -20.41
N VAL A 389 13.32 -8.67 -19.57
CA VAL A 389 13.55 -8.54 -18.13
C VAL A 389 14.71 -9.39 -17.67
N LEU A 390 15.56 -8.78 -16.85
CA LEU A 390 16.60 -9.44 -16.08
C LEU A 390 16.10 -9.76 -14.67
N CYS A 391 16.29 -11.00 -14.21
CA CYS A 391 16.30 -11.30 -12.77
C CYS A 391 17.56 -10.70 -12.15
N ALA A 392 17.40 -9.74 -11.25
CA ALA A 392 18.48 -8.93 -10.71
C ALA A 392 18.57 -9.07 -9.19
N LYS A 393 19.76 -8.79 -8.66
CA LYS A 393 19.96 -8.46 -7.26
C LYS A 393 20.01 -6.95 -7.07
N GLY A 394 20.00 -6.54 -5.80
CA GLY A 394 20.21 -5.17 -5.34
C GLY A 394 21.11 -4.34 -6.26
N GLY A 395 20.57 -3.27 -6.85
CA GLY A 395 21.34 -2.32 -7.66
C GLY A 395 21.55 -2.69 -9.13
N GLY A 396 20.95 -3.79 -9.59
CA GLY A 396 20.78 -4.09 -11.02
C GLY A 396 21.85 -5.01 -11.60
N LEU A 397 22.61 -5.68 -10.74
CA LEU A 397 23.51 -6.73 -11.17
C LEU A 397 22.69 -8.00 -11.47
N PRO A 398 23.14 -8.86 -12.41
CA PRO A 398 22.48 -10.14 -12.64
C PRO A 398 22.39 -10.91 -11.33
N HIS A 399 21.23 -11.51 -11.09
CA HIS A 399 21.06 -12.41 -9.96
C HIS A 399 21.82 -13.71 -10.24
N ASP A 400 22.40 -14.31 -9.20
CA ASP A 400 22.90 -15.68 -9.29
C ASP A 400 21.75 -16.63 -9.66
N PRO A 401 22.00 -17.77 -10.30
CA PRO A 401 20.93 -18.73 -10.62
C PRO A 401 20.07 -19.05 -9.38
N ILE A 402 18.76 -18.81 -9.49
CA ILE A 402 17.78 -18.92 -8.40
C ILE A 402 17.38 -20.38 -8.24
N ALA A 403 17.46 -20.91 -7.02
CA ALA A 403 17.00 -22.25 -6.70
C ALA A 403 15.48 -22.29 -6.57
N ILE A 404 14.86 -23.27 -7.22
CA ILE A 404 13.41 -23.50 -7.20
C ILE A 404 13.17 -24.96 -6.77
N ASN A 405 12.43 -25.16 -5.69
CA ASN A 405 12.09 -26.49 -5.21
C ASN A 405 11.33 -27.29 -6.28
N GLY A 406 11.76 -28.53 -6.51
CA GLY A 406 11.29 -29.38 -7.59
C GLY A 406 12.03 -29.24 -8.93
N TYR A 407 12.95 -28.28 -9.06
CA TYR A 407 13.84 -28.18 -10.23
C TYR A 407 15.21 -28.77 -9.91
N LYS A 408 15.80 -29.48 -10.89
CA LYS A 408 17.11 -30.13 -10.71
C LYS A 408 18.29 -29.16 -10.67
N LYS A 409 18.17 -27.99 -11.31
CA LYS A 409 19.23 -26.99 -11.43
C LYS A 409 18.67 -25.60 -11.16
N PRO A 410 19.41 -24.74 -10.46
CA PRO A 410 19.08 -23.31 -10.35
C PRO A 410 18.99 -22.63 -11.72
N THR A 411 18.22 -21.56 -11.82
CA THR A 411 17.92 -20.88 -13.10
C THR A 411 17.85 -19.37 -12.95
N ASN A 412 18.24 -18.64 -14.00
CA ASN A 412 18.02 -17.20 -14.15
C ASN A 412 16.94 -16.89 -15.20
N LYS A 413 16.29 -17.91 -15.76
CA LYS A 413 15.24 -17.75 -16.76
C LYS A 413 14.00 -17.16 -16.08
N LEU A 414 13.65 -15.94 -16.44
CA LEU A 414 12.54 -15.18 -15.86
C LEU A 414 11.25 -15.99 -15.87
N SER A 415 10.88 -16.59 -17.00
CA SER A 415 9.64 -17.34 -17.12
C SER A 415 9.53 -18.50 -16.11
N LEU A 416 10.64 -19.19 -15.82
CA LEU A 416 10.65 -20.26 -14.81
C LEU A 416 10.51 -19.71 -13.39
N VAL A 417 11.23 -18.63 -13.08
CA VAL A 417 11.17 -17.96 -11.77
C VAL A 417 9.76 -17.40 -11.53
N MET A 418 9.19 -16.69 -12.50
CA MET A 418 7.87 -16.08 -12.38
C MET A 418 6.75 -17.13 -12.27
N ASN A 419 6.82 -18.22 -13.04
CA ASN A 419 5.86 -19.32 -12.91
C ASN A 419 5.94 -19.98 -11.52
N ALA A 420 7.14 -20.12 -10.96
CA ALA A 420 7.32 -20.67 -9.62
C ALA A 420 6.77 -19.71 -8.55
N LEU A 421 7.06 -18.41 -8.64
CA LEU A 421 6.54 -17.38 -7.73
C LEU A 421 5.01 -17.29 -7.77
N GLN A 422 4.41 -17.36 -8.96
CA GLN A 422 2.95 -17.35 -9.14
C GLN A 422 2.28 -18.60 -8.56
N ARG A 423 2.90 -19.77 -8.74
CA ARG A 423 2.36 -21.04 -8.23
C ARG A 423 2.49 -21.15 -6.72
N ASP A 424 3.68 -20.92 -6.21
CA ASP A 424 4.00 -20.95 -4.78
C ASP A 424 5.36 -20.30 -4.52
N ALA A 425 5.35 -19.04 -4.09
CA ALA A 425 6.56 -18.30 -3.76
C ALA A 425 7.47 -18.99 -2.73
N SER A 426 6.93 -19.85 -1.84
CA SER A 426 7.74 -20.57 -0.86
C SER A 426 8.68 -21.62 -1.49
N THR A 427 8.43 -22.00 -2.74
CA THR A 427 9.30 -22.89 -3.51
C THR A 427 10.53 -22.17 -4.07
N VAL A 428 10.58 -20.85 -4.03
CA VAL A 428 11.67 -20.05 -4.59
C VAL A 428 12.56 -19.55 -3.46
N THR A 429 13.85 -19.87 -3.50
CA THR A 429 14.80 -19.38 -2.50
C THR A 429 14.86 -17.86 -2.53
N ASP A 430 14.80 -17.25 -1.34
CA ASP A 430 14.81 -15.79 -1.16
C ASP A 430 13.74 -15.05 -1.98
N SER A 431 12.55 -15.65 -2.11
CA SER A 431 11.45 -15.12 -2.93
C SER A 431 11.07 -13.65 -2.65
N ASP A 432 11.36 -13.11 -1.45
CA ASP A 432 11.08 -11.71 -1.14
C ASP A 432 12.16 -10.75 -1.67
N ARG A 433 13.39 -11.23 -1.90
CA ARG A 433 14.57 -10.41 -2.20
C ARG A 433 14.96 -10.36 -3.69
N ILE A 434 14.18 -11.03 -4.53
CA ILE A 434 14.43 -11.04 -5.97
C ILE A 434 13.97 -9.70 -6.53
N GLU A 435 14.88 -8.96 -7.17
CA GLU A 435 14.54 -7.78 -7.96
C GLU A 435 14.42 -8.16 -9.43
N PHE A 436 13.66 -7.36 -10.18
CA PHE A 436 13.55 -7.51 -11.63
C PHE A 436 13.91 -6.18 -12.28
N CYS A 437 14.57 -6.24 -13.44
CA CYS A 437 14.96 -5.07 -14.19
C CYS A 437 14.44 -5.16 -15.62
N LEU A 438 13.50 -4.28 -15.97
CA LEU A 438 13.07 -4.08 -17.35
C LEU A 438 14.15 -3.25 -18.08
N SER A 439 14.59 -3.72 -19.23
CA SER A 439 15.47 -2.95 -20.11
C SER A 439 14.70 -1.81 -20.77
N MET A 440 15.12 -0.57 -20.53
CA MET A 440 14.52 0.65 -21.06
C MET A 440 15.18 1.02 -22.40
N THR A 441 14.89 0.22 -23.41
CA THR A 441 15.39 0.38 -24.80
C THR A 441 14.21 0.54 -25.78
N MET A 442 14.48 1.06 -26.98
CA MET A 442 13.48 1.28 -28.03
C MET A 442 13.33 0.09 -29.00
N ASP A 443 14.14 -0.97 -28.84
CA ASP A 443 14.06 -2.14 -29.73
C ASP A 443 12.76 -2.95 -29.53
N THR A 444 12.57 -4.03 -30.30
CA THR A 444 11.30 -4.79 -30.33
C THR A 444 10.88 -5.35 -28.96
N TYR A 445 11.83 -5.53 -28.04
CA TYR A 445 11.56 -6.11 -26.70
C TYR A 445 11.78 -5.09 -25.57
N GLY A 446 12.16 -3.86 -25.89
CA GLY A 446 12.49 -2.84 -24.91
C GLY A 446 11.26 -2.16 -24.30
N GLY A 447 11.42 -1.75 -23.03
CA GLY A 447 10.39 -1.11 -22.22
C GLY A 447 10.02 0.32 -22.65
N LEU A 448 10.73 0.91 -23.62
CA LEU A 448 10.38 2.21 -24.20
C LEU A 448 9.68 2.08 -25.56
N ASN A 449 9.57 0.87 -26.11
CA ASN A 449 8.90 0.65 -27.37
C ASN A 449 7.39 0.38 -27.16
N PRO A 450 6.49 1.29 -27.59
CA PRO A 450 5.05 1.08 -27.47
C PRO A 450 4.52 -0.09 -28.30
N SER A 451 5.32 -0.62 -29.24
CA SER A 451 4.96 -1.78 -30.07
C SER A 451 5.49 -3.12 -29.51
N SER A 452 6.20 -3.11 -28.38
CA SER A 452 6.71 -4.33 -27.72
C SER A 452 5.61 -5.24 -27.16
N GLY A 453 4.39 -4.70 -27.03
CA GLY A 453 3.26 -5.35 -26.36
C GLY A 453 3.32 -5.26 -24.84
N ILE A 454 4.34 -4.60 -24.27
CA ILE A 454 4.36 -4.25 -22.84
C ILE A 454 3.23 -3.27 -22.58
N LYS A 455 2.52 -3.44 -21.45
CA LYS A 455 1.50 -2.52 -20.97
C LYS A 455 1.89 -1.94 -19.62
N ILE A 456 1.51 -0.70 -19.36
CA ILE A 456 1.83 0.05 -18.16
C ILE A 456 0.57 0.76 -17.68
N PHE A 457 0.08 0.34 -16.50
CA PHE A 457 -1.11 0.91 -15.87
C PHE A 457 -0.69 1.72 -14.64
N GLN A 458 -1.19 2.95 -14.53
CA GLN A 458 -1.01 3.79 -13.36
C GLN A 458 -2.16 3.63 -12.37
N PHE A 459 -1.83 3.50 -11.09
CA PHE A 459 -2.78 3.52 -9.98
C PHE A 459 -2.35 4.58 -8.97
N ASN A 460 -3.32 5.35 -8.48
CA ASN A 460 -3.08 6.42 -7.53
C ASN A 460 -4.16 6.44 -6.44
N THR A 461 -3.94 7.29 -5.44
CA THR A 461 -4.83 7.46 -4.28
C THR A 461 -5.64 8.75 -4.34
N VAL A 462 -5.75 9.38 -5.50
CA VAL A 462 -6.45 10.66 -5.62
C VAL A 462 -7.95 10.43 -5.47
N ASP A 463 -8.62 11.34 -4.76
CA ASP A 463 -10.07 11.33 -4.67
C ASP A 463 -10.71 11.58 -6.05
N GLN A 464 -11.71 10.79 -6.41
CA GLN A 464 -12.32 10.82 -7.75
C GLN A 464 -12.92 12.19 -8.09
N SER A 465 -13.47 12.92 -7.10
CA SER A 465 -14.09 14.22 -7.32
C SER A 465 -13.04 15.28 -7.66
N VAL A 466 -11.91 15.28 -6.95
CA VAL A 466 -10.80 16.21 -7.19
C VAL A 466 -10.04 15.83 -8.46
N TRP A 467 -9.89 14.52 -8.73
CA TRP A 467 -9.29 14.02 -9.96
C TRP A 467 -10.05 14.50 -11.19
N ARG A 468 -11.39 14.46 -11.15
CA ARG A 468 -12.24 14.95 -12.24
C ARG A 468 -12.00 16.44 -12.53
N ILE A 469 -11.94 17.28 -11.50
CA ILE A 469 -11.67 18.72 -11.66
C ILE A 469 -10.31 18.96 -12.30
N TYR A 470 -9.28 18.20 -11.88
CA TYR A 470 -7.97 18.26 -12.51
C TYR A 470 -8.02 17.84 -13.98
N GLN A 471 -8.70 16.74 -14.30
CA GLN A 471 -8.81 16.23 -15.67
C GLN A 471 -9.54 17.20 -16.60
N GLU A 472 -10.60 17.87 -16.13
CA GLU A 472 -11.30 18.90 -16.90
C GLU A 472 -10.35 20.06 -17.28
N LYS A 473 -9.54 20.55 -16.33
CA LYS A 473 -8.54 21.59 -16.60
C LYS A 473 -7.41 21.11 -17.52
N ASN A 474 -6.93 19.88 -17.30
CA ASN A 474 -5.89 19.26 -18.11
C ASN A 474 -6.34 19.12 -19.57
N ASN A 475 -7.55 18.61 -19.79
CA ASN A 475 -8.11 18.41 -21.13
C ASN A 475 -8.35 19.75 -21.85
N ALA A 476 -8.89 20.75 -21.16
CA ALA A 476 -9.07 22.08 -21.73
C ALA A 476 -7.72 22.71 -22.16
N LEU A 477 -6.64 22.52 -21.38
CA LEU A 477 -5.31 22.99 -21.77
C LEU A 477 -4.74 22.18 -22.94
N LYS A 478 -4.89 20.85 -22.94
CA LYS A 478 -4.46 19.98 -24.04
C LYS A 478 -5.14 20.35 -25.36
N GLU A 479 -6.43 20.71 -25.35
CA GLU A 479 -7.15 21.17 -26.55
C GLU A 479 -6.55 22.46 -27.12
N LYS A 480 -6.27 23.46 -26.29
CA LYS A 480 -5.59 24.71 -26.72
C LYS A 480 -4.22 24.43 -27.32
N ILE A 481 -3.43 23.57 -26.67
CA ILE A 481 -2.08 23.22 -27.13
C ILE A 481 -2.13 22.41 -28.42
N ALA A 482 -3.08 21.47 -28.57
CA ALA A 482 -3.29 20.71 -29.80
C ALA A 482 -3.58 21.64 -30.99
N HIS A 483 -4.40 22.67 -30.78
CA HIS A 483 -4.65 23.67 -31.81
C HIS A 483 -3.37 24.42 -32.21
N ALA A 484 -2.58 24.87 -31.23
CA ALA A 484 -1.30 25.54 -31.49
C ALA A 484 -0.29 24.64 -32.21
N ILE A 485 -0.21 23.34 -31.83
CA ILE A 485 0.62 22.34 -32.53
C ILE A 485 0.20 22.22 -33.99
N LYS A 486 -1.11 22.10 -34.27
CA LYS A 486 -1.62 21.98 -35.63
C LYS A 486 -1.27 23.20 -36.49
N GLU A 487 -1.45 24.41 -35.96
CA GLU A 487 -1.06 25.64 -36.67
C GLU A 487 0.44 25.72 -36.95
N TYR A 488 1.26 25.31 -35.98
CA TYR A 488 2.72 25.28 -36.12
C TYR A 488 3.14 24.27 -37.20
N GLU A 489 2.61 23.04 -37.16
CA GLU A 489 2.91 21.99 -38.15
C GLU A 489 2.51 22.42 -39.57
N LEU A 490 1.35 23.07 -39.74
CA LEU A 490 0.92 23.62 -41.02
C LEU A 490 1.86 24.71 -41.54
N LYS A 491 2.33 25.61 -40.67
CA LYS A 491 3.30 26.65 -41.04
C LYS A 491 4.64 26.04 -41.45
N GLU A 492 5.15 25.04 -40.74
CA GLU A 492 6.40 24.37 -41.09
C GLU A 492 6.30 23.59 -42.41
N GLN A 493 5.18 22.90 -42.66
CA GLN A 493 4.93 22.25 -43.95
C GLN A 493 4.85 23.28 -45.09
N SER A 494 4.21 24.43 -44.87
CA SER A 494 4.16 25.50 -45.89
C SER A 494 5.54 26.07 -46.23
N LYS A 495 6.45 26.16 -45.25
CA LYS A 495 7.85 26.59 -45.47
C LYS A 495 8.66 25.56 -46.25
N GLN A 496 8.45 24.27 -45.99
CA GLN A 496 9.12 23.18 -46.74
C GLN A 496 8.62 23.09 -48.19
N ASN A 497 7.36 23.43 -48.43
CA ASN A 497 6.74 23.40 -49.75
C ASN A 497 6.89 24.71 -50.54
N MET A 498 7.37 25.81 -49.93
CA MET A 498 7.78 26.96 -50.72
C MET A 498 8.90 26.47 -51.64
N PRO A 499 8.81 26.72 -52.97
CA PRO A 499 9.94 26.47 -53.85
C PRO A 499 11.13 27.13 -53.17
N GLN A 500 12.18 26.36 -52.90
CA GLN A 500 13.48 26.98 -52.67
C GLN A 500 13.62 27.87 -53.88
N GLN A 501 13.45 29.19 -53.69
CA GLN A 501 13.80 30.14 -54.71
C GLN A 501 15.19 29.68 -55.04
N ILE A 502 15.36 29.18 -56.27
CA ILE A 502 16.65 28.91 -56.83
C ILE A 502 17.24 30.30 -56.71
N HIS A 503 18.01 30.53 -55.65
CA HIS A 503 18.97 31.59 -55.62
C HIS A 503 19.80 31.19 -56.81
N GLU A 504 19.48 31.79 -57.96
CA GLU A 504 20.33 31.79 -59.13
C GLU A 504 21.69 32.03 -58.52
N LYS A 505 22.54 30.98 -58.53
CA LYS A 505 23.90 31.10 -58.06
C LYS A 505 24.37 32.40 -58.68
N PRO A 506 24.76 33.42 -57.90
CA PRO A 506 25.21 34.66 -58.48
C PRO A 506 26.24 34.25 -59.53
N LYS A 507 26.08 34.75 -60.76
CA LYS A 507 26.97 34.45 -61.91
C LYS A 507 28.44 34.83 -61.65
N ASP A 508 28.77 35.21 -60.42
CA ASP A 508 30.08 35.44 -59.82
C ASP A 508 30.70 34.21 -59.13
N GLN A 509 30.50 33.00 -59.67
CA GLN A 509 31.43 31.89 -59.37
C GLN A 509 32.90 32.28 -59.68
N THR A 510 33.10 33.26 -60.57
CA THR A 510 34.39 33.86 -60.90
C THR A 510 35.05 34.59 -59.73
N ILE A 511 34.28 35.28 -58.87
CA ILE A 511 34.83 35.98 -57.69
C ILE A 511 35.19 34.96 -56.61
N TRP A 512 34.38 33.93 -56.43
CA TRP A 512 34.65 32.96 -55.36
C TRP A 512 35.86 32.07 -55.65
N HIS A 513 36.05 31.69 -56.92
CA HIS A 513 37.28 31.04 -57.39
C HIS A 513 38.51 31.94 -57.27
N LYS A 514 38.39 33.26 -57.53
CA LYS A 514 39.50 34.20 -57.37
C LYS A 514 39.94 34.32 -55.91
N ILE A 515 39.01 34.39 -54.97
CA ILE A 515 39.37 34.47 -53.54
C ILE A 515 39.93 33.15 -53.02
N GLN A 516 39.38 31.99 -53.41
CA GLN A 516 39.98 30.69 -53.06
C GLN A 516 41.40 30.53 -53.62
N LYS A 517 41.67 31.06 -54.83
CA LYS A 517 43.01 31.08 -55.41
C LYS A 517 43.95 31.97 -54.60
N VAL A 518 43.55 33.19 -54.23
CA VAL A 518 44.37 34.11 -53.41
C VAL A 518 44.68 33.52 -52.03
N LEU A 519 43.69 32.90 -51.39
CA LEU A 519 43.85 32.27 -50.08
C LEU A 519 44.81 31.07 -50.13
N LYS A 520 44.75 30.24 -51.18
CA LYS A 520 45.71 29.14 -51.38
C LYS A 520 47.14 29.62 -51.66
N THR A 521 47.32 30.77 -52.30
CA THR A 521 48.66 31.30 -52.59
C THR A 521 49.30 31.99 -51.37
N HIS A 522 48.49 32.61 -50.50
CA HIS A 522 49.00 33.38 -49.36
C HIS A 522 49.04 32.61 -48.05
N PHE A 523 48.16 31.62 -47.89
CA PHE A 523 48.15 30.77 -46.72
C PHE A 523 48.51 29.35 -47.17
N LYS A 524 49.76 28.93 -46.90
CA LYS A 524 50.17 27.52 -46.95
C LYS A 524 49.45 26.76 -45.83
N ILE A 525 48.15 26.58 -45.96
CA ILE A 525 47.38 25.66 -45.12
C ILE A 525 47.43 24.34 -45.88
N GLY A 526 48.34 23.48 -45.44
CA GLY A 526 48.37 22.08 -45.86
C GLY A 526 47.07 21.41 -45.46
N VAL A 527 46.46 20.72 -46.42
CA VAL A 527 45.35 19.78 -46.20
C VAL A 527 45.90 18.52 -45.54
#